data_AF-A0A2X3FEX1-F1
#
_entry.id   AF-A0A2X3FEX1-F1
#
_cell.length_a   1.000
_cell.length_b   1.000
_cell.length_c   1.000
_cell.angle_alpha   90.00
_cell.angle_beta   90.00
_cell.angle_gamma   90.00
#
_symmetry.space_group_name_H-M   'P 1'
#
loop_
_entity.id
_entity.type
_entity.pdbx_description
1 polymer ?
#
loop_
_entity_poly.entity_id
_entity_poly.type
_entity_poly.pdbx_seq_one_letter_code
_entity_poly.pdbx_strand_id
1 'polypeptide(L)'
;MNGKTYPVDDKMLNYTLVQPVGVCALVSPWNVPFMTATWKVAPCLALGNTAVLKMSELSPLTADRLGELALEAGIPAGVLNVVQGYGATAGRRAGAPS
;
A
#
# COMPACT_ATOMS: atom_id res chain seq x y z
N MET A 1 -5.17 -1.42 -16.35
CA MET A 1 -3.69 -1.51 -16.22
C MET A 1 -3.18 -2.10 -17.52
N ASN A 2 -3.27 -1.33 -18.60
CA ASN A 2 -3.02 -1.84 -19.95
C ASN A 2 -1.68 -1.24 -20.40
N GLY A 3 -0.71 -2.12 -20.67
CA GLY A 3 0.54 -1.73 -21.30
C GLY A 3 0.27 -0.96 -22.58
N LYS A 4 0.98 0.15 -22.78
CA LYS A 4 0.89 0.93 -24.02
C LYS A 4 1.86 0.32 -25.03
N THR A 5 1.35 -0.03 -26.20
CA THR A 5 2.15 -0.31 -27.39
C THR A 5 2.42 1.01 -28.11
N TYR A 6 3.69 1.27 -28.43
CA TYR A 6 4.09 2.43 -29.20
C TYR A 6 4.54 1.97 -30.58
N PRO A 7 3.95 2.49 -31.67
CA PRO A 7 4.36 2.11 -33.00
C PRO A 7 5.82 2.54 -33.22
N VAL A 8 6.65 1.54 -33.53
CA VAL A 8 8.02 1.67 -34.06
C VAL A 8 7.99 1.06 -35.47
N ASP A 9 9.07 1.14 -36.23
CA ASP A 9 9.15 0.50 -37.55
C ASP A 9 8.77 -1.00 -37.51
N ASP A 10 8.43 -1.58 -38.67
CA ASP A 10 7.92 -2.96 -38.79
C ASP A 10 8.92 -4.05 -38.33
N LYS A 11 10.07 -3.65 -37.77
CA LYS A 11 11.13 -4.53 -37.29
C LYS A 11 11.08 -4.74 -35.77
N MET A 12 10.33 -3.94 -35.01
CA MET A 12 10.34 -4.03 -33.54
C MET A 12 8.97 -3.75 -32.91
N LEU A 13 8.54 -4.65 -32.03
CA LEU A 13 7.38 -4.45 -31.16
C LEU A 13 7.81 -3.76 -29.86
N ASN A 14 7.36 -2.52 -29.65
CA ASN A 14 7.59 -1.78 -28.41
C ASN A 14 6.32 -1.73 -27.56
N TYR A 15 6.37 -2.29 -26.35
CA TYR A 15 5.28 -2.23 -25.39
C TYR A 15 5.80 -1.99 -23.96
N THR A 16 4.95 -1.40 -23.13
CA THR A 16 5.26 -1.10 -21.74
C THR A 16 4.50 -2.04 -20.80
N LEU A 17 5.13 -2.43 -19.68
CA LEU A 17 4.48 -3.20 -18.62
C LEU A 17 4.44 -2.34 -17.36
N VAL A 18 3.29 -2.34 -16.68
CA VAL A 18 3.16 -1.75 -15.35
C VAL A 18 3.30 -2.90 -14.36
N GLN A 19 4.43 -2.94 -13.66
CA GLN A 19 4.71 -3.94 -12.63
C GLN A 19 4.53 -3.34 -11.24
N PRO A 20 4.16 -4.16 -10.23
CA PRO A 20 4.15 -3.72 -8.84
C PRO A 20 5.56 -3.28 -8.42
N VAL A 21 5.61 -2.27 -7.56
CA VAL A 21 6.84 -1.76 -6.94
C VAL A 21 7.34 -2.75 -5.88
N GLY A 22 6.44 -3.50 -5.23
CA GLY A 22 6.75 -4.45 -4.18
C GLY A 22 6.13 -4.05 -2.85
N VAL A 23 6.95 -3.92 -1.80
CA VAL A 23 6.49 -3.57 -0.45
C VAL A 23 6.40 -2.04 -0.30
N CYS A 24 5.23 -1.53 0.05
CA CYS A 24 4.97 -0.09 0.25
C CYS A 24 4.76 0.25 1.72
N ALA A 25 5.48 1.24 2.24
CA ALA A 25 5.21 1.82 3.54
C ALA A 25 4.19 2.97 3.44
N LEU A 26 3.06 2.84 4.14
CA LEU A 26 1.96 3.79 4.11
C LEU A 26 1.81 4.43 5.48
N VAL A 27 2.01 5.76 5.57
CA VAL A 27 1.76 6.52 6.81
C VAL A 27 0.51 7.38 6.63
N SER A 28 -0.45 7.27 7.54
CA SER A 28 -1.73 8.00 7.46
C SER A 28 -1.99 8.92 8.68
N PRO A 29 -2.61 10.10 8.48
CA PRO A 29 -2.93 11.08 9.53
C PRO A 29 -4.25 10.79 10.26
N TRP A 30 -4.48 11.47 11.39
CA TRP A 30 -5.58 11.23 12.34
C TRP A 30 -6.93 11.89 11.99
N ASN A 31 -6.98 12.79 11.01
CA ASN A 31 -8.14 13.66 10.78
C ASN A 31 -9.36 12.95 10.18
N VAL A 32 -9.14 11.95 9.32
CA VAL A 32 -10.20 11.08 8.76
C VAL A 32 -9.67 9.64 8.63
N PRO A 33 -9.43 8.95 9.76
CA PRO A 33 -8.47 7.85 9.84
C PRO A 33 -8.85 6.63 8.99
N PHE A 34 -10.13 6.29 8.93
CA PHE A 34 -10.60 5.17 8.10
C PHE A 34 -10.45 5.46 6.61
N MET A 35 -10.81 6.68 6.22
CA MET A 35 -10.79 7.12 4.83
C MET A 35 -9.36 7.30 4.32
N THR A 36 -8.48 7.94 5.09
CA THR A 36 -7.07 8.13 4.71
C THR A 36 -6.30 6.82 4.64
N ALA A 37 -6.59 5.85 5.52
CA ALA A 37 -6.02 4.51 5.45
C ALA A 37 -6.48 3.79 4.16
N THR A 38 -7.78 3.76 3.91
CA THR A 38 -8.37 3.05 2.76
C THR A 38 -7.90 3.64 1.42
N TRP A 39 -7.82 4.97 1.30
CA TRP A 39 -7.34 5.63 0.08
C TRP A 39 -5.88 5.33 -0.27
N LYS A 40 -5.06 4.91 0.69
CA LYS A 40 -3.68 4.49 0.43
C LYS A 40 -3.58 2.99 0.17
N VAL A 41 -4.27 2.19 0.99
CA VAL A 41 -4.24 0.73 0.89
C VAL A 41 -4.89 0.25 -0.41
N ALA A 42 -6.05 0.78 -0.77
CA ALA A 42 -6.79 0.34 -1.95
C ALA A 42 -5.98 0.43 -3.27
N PRO A 43 -5.40 1.58 -3.67
CA PRO A 43 -4.60 1.65 -4.89
C PRO A 43 -3.28 0.87 -4.78
N CYS A 44 -2.68 0.77 -3.59
CA CYS A 44 -1.46 -0.01 -3.36
C CYS A 44 -1.71 -1.49 -3.69
N LEU A 45 -2.75 -2.08 -3.10
CA LEU A 45 -3.13 -3.48 -3.33
C LEU A 45 -3.67 -3.71 -4.75
N ALA A 46 -4.44 -2.77 -5.31
CA ALA A 46 -4.96 -2.88 -6.66
C ALA A 46 -3.85 -2.94 -7.74
N LEU A 47 -2.70 -2.34 -7.47
CA LEU A 47 -1.51 -2.41 -8.33
C LEU A 47 -0.65 -3.66 -8.09
N GLY A 48 -1.07 -4.57 -7.20
CA GLY A 48 -0.37 -5.81 -6.87
C GLY A 48 0.79 -5.64 -5.89
N ASN A 49 0.84 -4.52 -5.16
CA ASN A 49 1.84 -4.31 -4.11
C ASN A 49 1.38 -4.95 -2.79
N THR A 50 2.33 -5.11 -1.88
CA THR A 50 2.03 -5.36 -0.46
C THR A 50 2.24 -4.08 0.33
N ALA A 51 1.55 -3.95 1.47
CA ALA A 51 1.50 -2.72 2.24
C ALA A 51 1.87 -2.95 3.71
N VAL A 52 2.61 -2.00 4.26
CA VAL A 52 2.82 -1.82 5.70
C VAL A 52 2.19 -0.48 6.08
N LEU A 53 1.02 -0.52 6.73
CA LEU A 53 0.26 0.66 7.15
C LEU A 53 0.61 1.05 8.58
N LYS A 54 1.16 2.25 8.75
CA LYS A 54 1.30 2.93 10.04
C LYS A 54 0.24 4.00 10.18
N MET A 55 -0.60 3.86 11.20
CA MET A 55 -1.62 4.86 11.54
C MET A 55 -1.10 5.85 12.57
N SER A 56 -1.63 7.07 12.59
CA SER A 56 -1.37 8.02 13.68
C SER A 56 -1.75 7.40 15.02
N GLU A 57 -0.91 7.61 16.02
CA GLU A 57 -1.07 7.18 17.41
C GLU A 57 -2.31 7.77 18.08
N LEU A 58 -2.89 8.82 17.51
CA LEU A 58 -4.15 9.43 17.98
C LEU A 58 -5.39 8.66 17.49
N SER A 59 -5.22 7.81 16.47
CA SER A 59 -6.30 7.04 15.84
C SER A 59 -5.86 5.61 15.44
N PRO A 60 -5.29 4.80 16.36
CA PRO A 60 -4.70 3.51 16.00
C PRO A 60 -5.77 2.44 15.71
N LEU A 61 -6.86 2.42 16.48
CA LEU A 61 -7.88 1.36 16.45
C LEU A 61 -8.55 1.19 15.08
N THR A 62 -8.68 2.28 14.32
CA THR A 62 -9.29 2.26 13.00
C THR A 62 -8.48 1.47 11.98
N ALA A 63 -7.15 1.55 12.05
CA ALA A 63 -6.29 0.76 11.19
C ALA A 63 -6.27 -0.71 11.57
N ASP A 64 -6.40 -1.02 12.87
CA ASP A 64 -6.50 -2.39 13.35
C ASP A 64 -7.76 -3.08 12.83
N ARG A 65 -8.91 -2.40 12.95
CA ARG A 65 -10.17 -2.89 12.39
C ARG A 65 -10.12 -3.03 10.86
N LEU A 66 -9.40 -2.16 10.16
CA LEU A 66 -9.19 -2.32 8.71
C LEU A 66 -8.37 -3.58 8.38
N GLY A 67 -7.38 -3.92 9.20
CA GLY A 67 -6.61 -5.15 9.07
C GLY A 67 -7.46 -6.40 9.26
N GLU A 68 -8.34 -6.41 10.27
CA GLU A 68 -9.29 -7.50 10.49
C GLU A 68 -10.25 -7.66 9.30
N LEU A 69 -10.85 -6.55 8.84
CA LEU A 69 -11.74 -6.55 7.68
C LEU A 69 -11.04 -7.02 6.40
N ALA A 70 -9.75 -6.71 6.23
CA ALA A 70 -8.96 -7.19 5.10
C ALA A 70 -8.79 -8.73 5.14
N LEU A 71 -8.55 -9.30 6.32
CA LEU A 71 -8.48 -10.75 6.49
C LEU A 71 -9.84 -11.40 6.25
N GLU A 72 -10.91 -10.83 6.78
CA GLU A 72 -12.30 -11.28 6.55
C GLU A 72 -12.67 -11.22 5.04
N ALA A 73 -12.18 -10.22 4.32
CA ALA A 73 -12.38 -10.06 2.88
C ALA A 73 -11.54 -11.03 2.02
N GLY A 74 -10.70 -11.87 2.63
CA GLY A 74 -9.87 -12.85 1.94
C GLY A 74 -8.55 -12.31 1.41
N ILE A 75 -8.09 -11.15 1.87
CA ILE A 75 -6.75 -10.66 1.54
C ILE A 75 -5.73 -11.61 2.19
N PRO A 76 -4.75 -12.14 1.43
CA PRO A 76 -3.78 -13.08 1.98
C PRO A 76 -2.99 -12.47 3.15
N ALA A 77 -2.75 -13.27 4.18
CA ALA A 77 -1.93 -12.85 5.32
C ALA A 77 -0.55 -12.35 4.85
N GLY A 78 -0.11 -11.22 5.38
CA GLY A 78 1.15 -10.57 5.00
C GLY A 78 1.07 -9.61 3.81
N VAL A 79 -0.05 -9.56 3.07
CA VAL A 79 -0.26 -8.57 1.98
C VAL A 79 -0.54 -7.18 2.55
N LEU A 80 -1.33 -7.10 3.62
CA LEU A 80 -1.52 -5.88 4.41
C LEU A 80 -1.04 -6.13 5.83
N ASN A 81 -0.04 -5.38 6.27
CA ASN A 81 0.46 -5.40 7.64
C ASN A 81 0.16 -4.07 8.30
N VAL A 82 -0.46 -4.08 9.47
CA VAL A 82 -0.75 -2.87 10.24
C VAL A 82 0.25 -2.77 11.39
N VAL A 83 0.96 -1.65 11.47
CA VAL A 83 1.94 -1.40 12.53
C VAL A 83 1.54 -0.16 13.32
N GLN A 84 1.50 -0.31 14.64
CA GLN A 84 1.20 0.77 15.56
C GLN A 84 2.49 1.32 16.17
N GLY A 85 2.48 2.61 16.52
CA GLY A 85 3.57 3.24 17.25
C GLY A 85 3.65 4.73 17.00
N TYR A 86 4.50 5.41 17.75
CA TYR A 86 4.75 6.83 17.56
C TYR A 86 5.50 7.09 16.25
N GLY A 87 5.25 8.24 15.62
CA GLY A 87 5.91 8.62 14.36
C GLY A 87 7.44 8.53 14.41
N ALA A 88 8.04 8.88 15.55
CA ALA A 88 9.49 8.86 15.78
C ALA A 88 10.13 7.45 15.76
N THR A 89 9.36 6.41 16.09
CA THR A 89 9.85 5.03 16.22
C THR A 89 9.36 4.14 15.08
N ALA A 90 8.04 4.04 14.91
CA ALA A 90 7.42 3.18 13.89
C ALA A 90 7.49 3.79 12.49
N GLY A 91 7.29 5.11 12.36
CA GLY A 91 7.36 5.80 11.06
C GLY A 91 8.76 5.77 10.44
N ARG A 92 9.81 5.92 11.26
CA ARG A 92 11.20 5.89 10.79
C ARG A 92 11.67 4.50 10.38
N ARG A 93 11.20 3.44 11.06
CA ARG A 93 11.53 2.04 10.69
C ARG A 93 10.82 1.58 9.42
N ALA A 94 9.62 2.08 9.16
CA ALA A 94 8.89 1.77 7.92
C ALA A 94 9.54 2.39 6.66
N GLY A 95 10.35 3.46 6.81
CA GLY A 95 11.03 4.15 5.71
C GLY A 95 12.53 3.88 5.58
N ALA A 96 13.12 3.03 6.43
CA ALA A 96 14.54 2.71 6.35
C ALA A 96 14.75 1.54 5.37
N PRO A 97 15.66 1.66 4.38
CA PRO A 97 16.08 0.50 3.61
C PRO A 97 16.79 -0.49 4.55
N SER A 98 16.40 -1.76 4.47
CA SER A 98 17.11 -2.89 5.07
C SER A 98 18.44 -3.13 4.39
#